data_AF-A0A954DJ37-F1
#
_entry.id   AF-A0A954DJ37-F1
#
_cell.length_a   1.000
_cell.length_b   1.000
_cell.length_c   1.000
_cell.angle_alpha   90.00
_cell.angle_beta   90.00
_cell.angle_gamma   90.00
#
_symmetry.space_group_name_H-M   'P 1'
#
loop_
_entity.id
_entity.type
_entity.pdbx_description
1 polymer ?
#
loop_
_entity_poly.entity_id
_entity_poly.type
_entity_poly.pdbx_seq_one_letter_code
_entity_poly.pdbx_strand_id
1 'polypeptide(L)'
;MDWKPAARSDILLRMSDVSPFRIRGPSKRVVATLAVAALAASCQSYVHEDRDLSVKELPIDVLWSICLDTAQTEFRLDPAQMDIGKRTFVTRWRNQLRSMGQGRRRRVHFRIEKPEEGEGHVVRYWVELQRYGDIATPFEPKEDEWDDAGQDMDVERRLYRHLTIRVDQAKGVQVRKPRPVEMVDPVRGR
;
A
#
# COMPACT_ATOMS: atom_id res chain seq x y z
N MET A 1 52.69 -29.36 37.21
CA MET A 1 52.07 -28.09 36.79
C MET A 1 51.08 -27.71 37.87
N ASP A 2 51.54 -26.85 38.78
CA ASP A 2 50.84 -26.47 40.00
C ASP A 2 49.93 -25.26 39.75
N TRP A 3 48.65 -25.39 40.07
CA TRP A 3 47.68 -24.31 40.00
C TRP A 3 47.40 -23.80 41.42
N LYS A 4 47.84 -22.58 41.73
CA LYS A 4 47.52 -21.84 42.96
C LYS A 4 46.29 -20.94 42.72
N PRO A 5 45.30 -20.92 43.62
CA PRO A 5 44.22 -19.94 43.58
C PRO A 5 44.67 -18.62 44.25
N ALA A 6 44.50 -17.50 43.55
CA ALA A 6 44.77 -16.17 44.08
C ALA A 6 43.49 -15.54 44.66
N ALA A 7 43.56 -15.34 45.98
CA ALA A 7 43.02 -14.29 46.83
C ALA A 7 41.78 -13.46 46.39
N ARG A 8 40.78 -13.53 47.27
CA ARG A 8 39.69 -12.56 47.47
C ARG A 8 40.24 -11.16 47.73
N SER A 9 39.64 -10.16 47.10
CA SER A 9 39.72 -8.75 47.50
C SER A 9 38.35 -8.29 47.96
N ASP A 10 38.24 -8.07 49.26
CA ASP A 10 37.11 -7.41 49.93
C ASP A 10 37.04 -5.94 49.48
N ILE A 11 36.06 -5.61 48.66
CA ILE A 11 35.73 -4.22 48.32
C ILE A 11 34.71 -3.73 49.35
N LEU A 12 35.25 -3.14 50.43
CA LEU A 12 34.51 -2.30 51.38
C LEU A 12 34.13 -0.98 50.68
N LEU A 13 32.95 -0.96 50.05
CA LEU A 13 32.33 0.27 49.59
C LEU A 13 31.69 1.00 50.77
N ARG A 14 32.35 2.09 51.18
CA ARG A 14 31.81 3.13 52.06
C ARG A 14 30.47 3.62 51.49
N MET A 15 29.39 3.35 52.22
CA MET A 15 28.10 4.04 52.05
C MET A 15 28.25 5.45 52.61
N SER A 16 28.53 6.40 51.72
CA SER A 16 28.47 7.84 52.02
C SER A 16 27.17 8.39 51.45
N ASP A 17 26.28 8.82 52.36
CA ASP A 17 25.24 9.84 52.21
C ASP A 17 24.67 10.09 50.80
N VAL A 18 23.64 9.32 50.45
CA VAL A 18 22.70 9.70 49.39
C VAL A 18 21.67 10.64 50.00
N SER A 19 21.87 11.94 49.81
CA SER A 19 20.88 12.98 50.06
C SER A 19 19.53 12.59 49.42
N PRO A 20 18.39 12.70 50.13
CA PRO A 20 17.10 12.41 49.54
C PRO A 20 16.79 13.47 48.48
N PHE A 21 16.95 13.11 47.22
CA PHE A 21 16.42 13.86 46.10
C PHE A 21 14.89 13.93 46.30
N ARG A 22 14.39 15.07 46.77
CA ARG A 22 12.95 15.36 46.76
C ARG A 22 12.51 15.40 45.30
N ILE A 23 12.01 14.28 44.80
CA ILE A 23 11.23 14.23 43.57
C ILE A 23 9.98 15.08 43.85
N ARG A 24 10.01 16.34 43.42
CA ARG A 24 8.80 17.16 43.31
C ARG A 24 7.89 16.38 42.37
N GLY A 25 6.84 15.78 42.93
CA GLY A 25 5.86 15.02 42.17
C GLY A 25 5.40 15.83 40.97
N PRO A 26 5.27 15.20 39.78
CA PRO A 26 4.82 15.91 38.60
C PRO A 26 3.51 16.60 38.92
N SER A 27 3.44 17.90 38.68
CA SER A 27 2.21 18.66 38.82
C SER A 27 1.12 17.95 38.02
N LYS A 28 -0.07 17.79 38.60
CA LYS A 28 -1.22 17.06 38.02
C LYS A 28 -1.60 17.52 36.60
N ARG A 29 -1.04 18.64 36.12
CA ARG A 29 -1.22 19.20 34.78
C ARG A 29 -0.32 18.56 33.71
N VAL A 30 0.85 18.00 34.07
CA VAL A 30 1.79 17.41 33.09
C VAL A 30 1.37 15.98 32.72
N VAL A 31 0.74 15.24 33.64
CA VAL A 31 0.24 13.87 33.38
C VAL A 31 -0.93 13.88 32.40
N ALA A 32 -1.78 14.92 32.44
CA ALA A 32 -2.92 15.03 31.54
C ALA A 32 -2.50 15.23 30.07
N THR A 33 -1.45 16.00 29.80
CA THR A 33 -1.00 16.28 28.43
C THR A 33 -0.34 15.06 27.77
N LEU A 34 0.37 14.22 28.54
CA LEU A 34 1.00 13.00 28.02
C LEU A 34 -0.03 11.91 27.66
N ALA A 35 -1.12 11.80 28.44
CA ALA A 35 -2.20 10.85 28.18
C ALA A 35 -3.02 11.22 26.92
N VAL A 36 -3.21 12.52 26.65
CA VAL A 36 -3.89 12.99 25.43
C VAL A 36 -3.04 12.76 24.18
N ALA A 37 -1.71 12.93 24.26
CA ALA A 37 -0.80 12.62 23.15
C ALA A 37 -0.73 11.12 22.83
N ALA A 38 -0.80 10.25 23.86
CA ALA A 38 -0.84 8.80 23.66
C ALA A 38 -2.15 8.32 23.01
N LEU A 39 -3.28 8.97 23.32
CA LEU A 39 -4.58 8.67 22.68
C LEU A 39 -4.69 9.19 21.24
N ALA A 40 -3.93 10.22 20.87
CA ALA A 40 -3.88 10.71 19.48
C ALA A 40 -3.04 9.81 18.57
N ALA A 41 -2.05 9.08 19.13
CA ALA A 41 -1.21 8.16 18.37
C ALA A 41 -1.89 6.82 18.04
N SER A 42 -2.94 6.43 18.79
CA SER A 42 -3.67 5.17 18.54
C SER A 42 -4.78 5.28 17.50
N CYS A 43 -4.96 6.44 16.87
CA CYS A 43 -5.98 6.69 15.84
C CYS A 43 -5.37 7.01 14.47
N GLN A 44 -4.16 6.54 14.19
CA GLN A 44 -3.57 6.65 12.86
C GLN A 44 -4.19 5.57 11.97
N SER A 45 -5.44 5.80 11.53
CA SER A 45 -6.08 4.96 10.52
C SER A 45 -5.26 5.03 9.24
N TYR A 46 -5.00 3.88 8.64
CA TYR A 46 -4.26 3.80 7.39
C TYR A 46 -5.00 4.58 6.30
N VAL A 47 -4.37 5.62 5.76
CA VAL A 47 -4.93 6.44 4.67
C VAL A 47 -4.27 6.00 3.37
N HIS A 48 -5.10 5.53 2.42
CA HIS A 48 -4.66 5.23 1.07
C HIS A 48 -4.29 6.52 0.32
N GLU A 49 -3.17 6.49 -0.41
CA GLU A 49 -2.80 7.55 -1.34
C GLU A 49 -3.40 7.27 -2.72
N ASP A 50 -4.26 8.16 -3.22
CA ASP A 50 -4.83 8.07 -4.56
C ASP A 50 -3.75 8.33 -5.63
N ARG A 51 -3.79 7.57 -6.73
CA ARG A 51 -3.04 7.87 -7.96
C ARG A 51 -3.95 8.54 -8.97
N ASP A 52 -3.50 9.69 -9.45
CA ASP A 52 -4.28 10.54 -10.35
C ASP A 52 -3.76 10.45 -11.79
N LEU A 53 -4.68 10.26 -12.72
CA LEU A 53 -4.44 10.37 -14.16
C LEU A 53 -5.42 11.40 -14.74
N SER A 54 -4.90 12.60 -15.03
CA SER A 54 -5.67 13.67 -15.67
C SER A 54 -5.77 13.44 -17.18
N VAL A 55 -7.00 13.46 -17.70
CA VAL A 55 -7.32 13.17 -19.09
C VAL A 55 -8.19 14.28 -19.67
N LYS A 56 -7.60 15.09 -20.54
CA LYS A 56 -8.32 16.06 -21.38
C LYS A 56 -8.89 15.39 -22.62
N GLU A 57 -9.99 15.92 -23.15
CA GLU A 57 -10.52 15.64 -24.50
C GLU A 57 -11.10 14.23 -24.74
N LEU A 58 -11.39 13.46 -23.70
CA LEU A 58 -12.13 12.19 -23.84
C LEU A 58 -13.48 12.26 -23.13
N PRO A 59 -14.58 11.77 -23.73
CA PRO A 59 -15.84 11.62 -23.02
C PRO A 59 -15.70 10.70 -21.81
N ILE A 60 -16.39 11.02 -20.71
CA ILE A 60 -16.37 10.24 -19.48
C ILE A 60 -16.73 8.77 -19.69
N ASP A 61 -17.64 8.47 -20.63
CA ASP A 61 -18.08 7.10 -20.93
C ASP A 61 -16.98 6.27 -21.59
N VAL A 62 -16.17 6.90 -22.44
CA VAL A 62 -15.00 6.27 -23.06
C VAL A 62 -13.95 5.99 -21.99
N LEU A 63 -13.69 6.96 -21.11
CA LEU A 63 -12.75 6.81 -20.01
C LEU A 63 -13.19 5.73 -19.01
N TRP A 64 -14.49 5.65 -18.74
CA TRP A 64 -15.10 4.58 -17.94
C TRP A 64 -14.85 3.20 -18.57
N SER A 65 -15.10 3.04 -19.87
CA SER A 65 -14.82 1.79 -20.58
C SER A 65 -13.34 1.42 -20.50
N ILE A 66 -12.43 2.39 -20.71
CA ILE A 66 -10.98 2.17 -20.60
C ILE A 66 -10.58 1.66 -19.21
N CYS A 67 -11.15 2.25 -18.15
CA CYS A 67 -10.86 1.83 -16.78
C CYS A 67 -11.34 0.40 -16.53
N LEU A 68 -12.57 0.07 -16.96
CA LEU A 68 -13.11 -1.28 -16.84
C LEU A 68 -12.27 -2.31 -17.60
N ASP A 69 -11.98 -2.05 -18.87
CA ASP A 69 -11.19 -2.95 -19.71
C ASP A 69 -9.78 -3.15 -19.17
N THR A 70 -9.16 -2.07 -18.67
CA THR A 70 -7.83 -2.12 -18.07
C THR A 70 -7.82 -2.94 -16.79
N ALA A 71 -8.79 -2.72 -15.88
CA ALA A 71 -8.91 -3.48 -14.65
C ALA A 71 -9.14 -4.97 -14.93
N GLN A 72 -9.97 -5.29 -15.94
CA GLN A 72 -10.30 -6.66 -16.33
C GLN A 72 -9.09 -7.46 -16.88
N THR A 73 -8.00 -6.80 -17.28
CA THR A 73 -6.79 -7.52 -17.73
C THR A 73 -6.15 -8.36 -16.61
N GLU A 74 -6.25 -7.90 -15.36
CA GLU A 74 -5.66 -8.60 -14.20
C GLU A 74 -6.68 -9.00 -13.14
N PHE A 75 -7.84 -8.36 -13.08
CA PHE A 75 -8.76 -8.46 -11.97
C PHE A 75 -10.16 -8.83 -12.45
N ARG A 76 -10.99 -9.31 -11.53
CA ARG A 76 -12.43 -9.48 -11.78
C ARG A 76 -13.16 -8.30 -11.16
N LEU A 77 -14.10 -7.71 -11.87
CA LEU A 77 -14.95 -6.65 -11.30
C LEU A 77 -15.84 -7.21 -10.19
N ASP A 78 -16.14 -6.41 -9.19
CA ASP A 78 -17.17 -6.72 -8.19
C ASP A 78 -18.47 -5.95 -8.51
N PRO A 79 -19.51 -6.62 -9.04
CA PRO A 79 -20.77 -5.95 -9.36
C PRO A 79 -21.45 -5.30 -8.16
N ALA A 80 -21.20 -5.81 -6.94
CA ALA A 80 -21.78 -5.26 -5.72
C ALA A 80 -21.15 -3.93 -5.31
N GLN A 81 -19.93 -3.66 -5.77
CA GLN A 81 -19.17 -2.44 -5.45
C GLN A 81 -18.95 -1.57 -6.70
N MET A 82 -19.87 -1.65 -7.67
CA MET A 82 -19.87 -0.85 -8.88
C MET A 82 -21.04 0.12 -8.87
N ASP A 83 -20.75 1.41 -9.00
CA ASP A 83 -21.74 2.48 -9.12
C ASP A 83 -21.46 3.25 -10.43
N ILE A 84 -22.31 2.99 -11.43
CA ILE A 84 -22.21 3.61 -12.75
C ILE A 84 -22.50 5.11 -12.68
N GLY A 85 -23.42 5.53 -11.81
CA GLY A 85 -23.80 6.94 -11.66
C GLY A 85 -22.68 7.79 -11.06
N LYS A 86 -21.92 7.21 -10.12
CA LYS A 86 -20.75 7.85 -9.51
C LYS A 86 -19.44 7.58 -10.24
N ARG A 87 -19.45 6.72 -11.25
CA ARG A 87 -18.25 6.25 -11.97
C ARG A 87 -17.19 5.73 -11.00
N THR A 88 -17.63 4.90 -10.06
CA THR A 88 -16.76 4.20 -9.11
C THR A 88 -16.93 2.70 -9.26
N PHE A 89 -15.84 1.96 -9.19
CA PHE A 89 -15.92 0.51 -9.05
C PHE A 89 -14.76 -0.03 -8.24
N VAL A 90 -15.02 -1.17 -7.62
CA VAL A 90 -14.01 -1.97 -6.94
C VAL A 90 -13.94 -3.33 -7.60
N THR A 91 -12.73 -3.87 -7.65
CA THR A 91 -12.51 -5.25 -8.13
C THR A 91 -12.71 -6.25 -6.98
N ARG A 92 -12.88 -7.53 -7.31
CA ARG A 92 -12.78 -8.60 -6.32
C ARG A 92 -11.33 -8.79 -5.89
N TRP A 93 -11.15 -9.30 -4.68
CA TRP A 93 -9.85 -9.77 -4.22
C TRP A 93 -9.25 -10.79 -5.19
N ARG A 94 -8.04 -10.50 -5.66
CA ARG A 94 -7.22 -11.45 -6.41
C ARG A 94 -6.15 -12.02 -5.49
N ASN A 95 -6.24 -13.32 -5.24
CA ASN A 95 -5.26 -14.07 -4.49
C ASN A 95 -4.02 -14.40 -5.33
N GLN A 96 -2.86 -14.31 -4.71
CA GLN A 96 -1.58 -14.75 -5.21
C GLN A 96 -0.90 -15.57 -4.11
N LEU A 97 -0.86 -16.88 -4.30
CA LEU A 97 -0.17 -17.80 -3.39
C LEU A 97 1.35 -17.66 -3.57
N ARG A 98 2.08 -17.68 -2.47
CA ARG A 98 3.53 -17.83 -2.44
C ARG A 98 3.88 -19.24 -1.94
N SER A 99 5.16 -19.59 -2.08
CA SER A 99 5.70 -20.79 -1.44
C SER A 99 5.50 -20.75 0.08
N MET A 100 5.29 -21.91 0.71
CA MET A 100 5.15 -22.08 2.17
C MET A 100 3.84 -21.56 2.79
N GLY A 101 2.71 -21.61 2.08
CA GLY A 101 1.38 -21.31 2.65
C GLY A 101 1.07 -19.81 2.87
N GLN A 102 2.08 -18.96 2.75
CA GLN A 102 1.90 -17.51 2.74
C GLN A 102 1.28 -17.05 1.42
N GLY A 103 0.45 -16.03 1.49
CA GLY A 103 -0.17 -15.45 0.31
C GLY A 103 -0.29 -13.94 0.39
N ARG A 104 -0.66 -13.38 -0.76
CA ARG A 104 -1.02 -11.99 -0.90
C ARG A 104 -2.35 -11.92 -1.60
N ARG A 105 -3.17 -10.95 -1.26
CA ARG A 105 -4.34 -10.59 -2.07
C ARG A 105 -4.34 -9.11 -2.33
N ARG A 106 -4.89 -8.75 -3.49
CA ARG A 106 -4.95 -7.37 -3.92
C ARG A 106 -6.29 -7.05 -4.54
N ARG A 107 -6.68 -5.79 -4.42
CA ARG A 107 -7.93 -5.25 -4.92
C ARG A 107 -7.69 -3.83 -5.38
N VAL A 108 -8.19 -3.53 -6.58
CA VAL A 108 -8.12 -2.19 -7.17
C VAL A 108 -9.43 -1.46 -6.92
N HIS A 109 -9.29 -0.17 -6.61
CA HIS A 109 -10.37 0.80 -6.55
C HIS A 109 -10.20 1.83 -7.66
N PHE A 110 -11.30 2.24 -8.26
CA PHE A 110 -11.34 3.27 -9.29
C PHE A 110 -12.46 4.27 -8.99
N ARG A 111 -12.16 5.55 -9.24
CA ARG A 111 -13.13 6.65 -9.27
C ARG A 111 -12.79 7.58 -10.43
N ILE A 112 -13.78 7.95 -11.22
CA ILE A 112 -13.63 9.03 -12.21
C ILE A 112 -14.35 10.25 -11.69
N GLU A 113 -13.59 11.32 -11.48
CA GLU A 113 -14.14 12.61 -11.09
C GLU A 113 -14.54 13.41 -12.31
N LYS A 114 -15.66 14.11 -12.17
CA LYS A 114 -16.09 15.08 -13.16
C LYS A 114 -15.09 16.24 -13.19
N PRO A 115 -14.87 16.83 -14.37
CA PRO A 115 -13.98 17.96 -14.48
C PRO A 115 -14.53 19.13 -13.68
N GLU A 116 -13.65 19.86 -12.99
CA GLU A 116 -13.93 21.26 -12.67
C GLU A 116 -14.00 22.06 -13.99
N GLU A 117 -14.68 23.20 -13.99
CA GLU A 117 -15.02 23.92 -15.22
C GLU A 117 -13.76 24.26 -16.05
N GLY A 118 -13.64 23.65 -17.24
CA GLY A 118 -12.47 23.81 -18.12
C GLY A 118 -11.31 22.84 -17.87
N GLU A 119 -11.38 22.01 -16.83
CA GLU A 119 -10.37 21.00 -16.50
C GLU A 119 -10.71 19.64 -17.15
N GLY A 120 -9.73 18.75 -17.31
CA GLY A 120 -9.98 17.41 -17.85
C GLY A 120 -10.68 16.50 -16.83
N HIS A 121 -11.11 15.31 -17.26
CA HIS A 121 -11.52 14.27 -16.31
C HIS A 121 -10.31 13.79 -15.50
N VAL A 122 -10.51 13.42 -14.23
CA VAL A 122 -9.47 12.82 -13.39
C VAL A 122 -9.86 11.39 -13.06
N VAL A 123 -9.02 10.42 -13.45
CA VAL A 123 -9.13 9.04 -12.99
C VAL A 123 -8.28 8.90 -11.73
N ARG A 124 -8.93 8.60 -10.61
CA ARG A 124 -8.28 8.23 -9.37
C ARG A 124 -8.34 6.74 -9.15
N TYR A 125 -7.24 6.14 -8.75
CA TYR A 125 -7.18 4.73 -8.43
C TYR A 125 -6.11 4.42 -7.40
N TRP A 126 -6.28 3.32 -6.68
CA TRP A 126 -5.24 2.74 -5.83
C TRP A 126 -5.42 1.23 -5.77
N VAL A 127 -4.35 0.54 -5.37
CA VAL A 127 -4.37 -0.93 -5.24
C VAL A 127 -4.12 -1.29 -3.80
N GLU A 128 -5.13 -1.83 -3.13
CA GLU A 128 -4.97 -2.43 -1.82
C GLU A 128 -4.14 -3.71 -1.90
N LEU A 129 -3.28 -3.90 -0.90
CA LEU A 129 -2.49 -5.10 -0.71
C LEU A 129 -2.70 -5.64 0.70
N GLN A 130 -3.06 -6.91 0.80
CA GLN A 130 -3.04 -7.64 2.06
C GLN A 130 -2.12 -8.85 1.95
N ARG A 131 -1.32 -9.07 3.00
CA ARG A 131 -0.52 -10.27 3.20
C ARG A 131 -1.23 -11.15 4.22
N TYR A 132 -1.28 -12.46 3.97
CA TYR A 132 -1.87 -13.41 4.91
C TYR A 132 -0.93 -14.60 5.11
N GLY A 133 -0.91 -15.11 6.35
CA GLY A 133 -0.13 -16.29 6.73
C GLY A 133 -0.85 -17.62 6.49
N ASP A 134 -2.17 -17.59 6.29
CA ASP A 134 -3.00 -18.78 6.08
C ASP A 134 -4.06 -18.50 4.99
N ILE A 135 -4.31 -19.49 4.13
CA ILE A 135 -5.35 -19.45 3.10
C ILE A 135 -6.75 -19.41 3.74
N ALA A 136 -6.90 -19.91 4.97
CA ALA A 136 -8.14 -19.84 5.72
C ALA A 136 -8.49 -18.42 6.23
N THR A 137 -7.61 -17.43 6.04
CA THR A 137 -7.88 -16.05 6.43
C THR A 137 -9.14 -15.52 5.73
N PRO A 138 -10.12 -14.95 6.47
CA PRO A 138 -11.38 -14.44 5.93
C PRO A 138 -11.17 -13.48 4.75
N PHE A 139 -12.07 -13.49 3.77
CA PHE A 139 -11.96 -12.65 2.56
C PHE A 139 -12.04 -11.14 2.81
N GLU A 140 -12.67 -10.73 3.92
CA GLU A 140 -12.72 -9.34 4.36
C GLU A 140 -11.73 -9.15 5.52
N PRO A 141 -10.62 -8.43 5.31
CA PRO A 141 -9.70 -8.11 6.39
C PRO A 141 -10.36 -7.23 7.43
N LYS A 142 -10.02 -7.45 8.70
CA LYS A 142 -10.26 -6.46 9.75
C LYS A 142 -9.20 -5.36 9.68
N GLU A 143 -9.50 -4.16 10.16
CA GLU A 143 -8.61 -2.98 10.11
C GLU A 143 -7.25 -3.19 10.79
N ASP A 144 -7.17 -4.10 11.77
CA ASP A 144 -5.94 -4.48 12.49
C ASP A 144 -5.06 -5.50 11.74
N GLU A 145 -5.56 -6.08 10.63
CA GLU A 145 -4.79 -7.01 9.78
C GLU A 145 -4.06 -6.31 8.62
N TRP A 146 -4.11 -4.97 8.58
CA TRP A 146 -3.46 -4.17 7.55
C TRP A 146 -2.00 -3.92 7.94
N ASP A 147 -1.09 -4.51 7.18
CA ASP A 147 0.34 -4.24 7.27
C ASP A 147 0.60 -2.78 6.84
N ASP A 148 1.64 -2.11 7.39
CA ASP A 148 1.98 -0.69 7.13
C ASP A 148 2.18 -0.35 5.63
N ALA A 149 2.26 -1.36 4.76
CA ALA A 149 2.38 -1.26 3.30
C ALA A 149 1.10 -1.74 2.57
N GLY A 150 -0.08 -1.35 3.06
CA GLY A 150 -1.41 -1.71 2.53
C GLY A 150 -1.72 -1.32 1.08
N GLN A 151 -0.74 -0.80 0.32
CA GLN A 151 -0.84 -0.49 -1.11
C GLN A 151 0.22 -1.22 -1.95
N ASP A 152 -0.17 -1.71 -3.13
CA ASP A 152 0.74 -2.37 -4.10
C ASP A 152 1.22 -1.39 -5.18
N MET A 153 2.29 -0.64 -4.86
CA MET A 153 2.89 0.36 -5.75
C MET A 153 3.34 -0.19 -7.12
N ASP A 154 3.76 -1.46 -7.17
CA ASP A 154 4.23 -2.08 -8.42
C ASP A 154 3.06 -2.43 -9.34
N VAL A 155 1.92 -2.83 -8.78
CA VAL A 155 0.68 -2.98 -9.56
C VAL A 155 0.15 -1.62 -9.99
N GLU A 156 0.14 -0.62 -9.11
CA GLU A 156 -0.29 0.75 -9.46
C GLU A 156 0.49 1.32 -10.64
N ARG A 157 1.82 1.13 -10.67
CA ARG A 157 2.67 1.57 -11.79
C ARG A 157 2.35 0.85 -13.09
N ARG A 158 2.02 -0.44 -13.04
CA ARG A 158 1.62 -1.22 -14.23
C ARG A 158 0.24 -0.80 -14.73
N LEU A 159 -0.71 -0.58 -13.81
CA LEU A 159 -2.03 -0.04 -14.13
C LEU A 159 -1.92 1.34 -14.77
N TYR A 160 -1.10 2.24 -14.21
CA TYR A 160 -0.82 3.56 -14.79
C TYR A 160 -0.43 3.44 -16.25
N ARG A 161 0.60 2.63 -16.53
CA ARG A 161 1.12 2.42 -17.89
C ARG A 161 0.05 1.89 -18.84
N HIS A 162 -0.75 0.92 -18.39
CA HIS A 162 -1.83 0.37 -19.22
C HIS A 162 -2.91 1.41 -19.49
N LEU A 163 -3.33 2.17 -18.49
CA LEU A 163 -4.31 3.25 -18.64
C LEU A 163 -3.82 4.31 -19.62
N THR A 164 -2.58 4.79 -19.48
CA THR A 164 -1.98 5.78 -20.40
C THR A 164 -1.97 5.26 -21.83
N ILE A 165 -1.52 4.03 -22.06
CA ILE A 165 -1.51 3.42 -23.40
C ILE A 165 -2.93 3.38 -24.00
N ARG A 166 -3.94 2.98 -23.21
CA ARG A 166 -5.32 2.88 -23.68
C ARG A 166 -5.95 4.25 -23.94
N VAL A 167 -5.65 5.24 -23.10
CA VAL A 167 -6.06 6.64 -23.29
C VAL A 167 -5.43 7.21 -24.57
N ASP A 168 -4.13 7.02 -24.77
CA ASP A 168 -3.41 7.48 -25.96
C ASP A 168 -3.99 6.84 -27.23
N GLN A 169 -4.28 5.54 -27.19
CA GLN A 169 -4.94 4.83 -28.29
C GLN A 169 -6.34 5.40 -28.59
N ALA A 170 -7.13 5.69 -27.56
CA ALA A 170 -8.46 6.28 -27.71
C ALA A 170 -8.40 7.72 -28.28
N LYS A 171 -7.31 8.45 -28.02
CA LYS A 171 -7.02 9.76 -28.61
C LYS A 171 -6.49 9.68 -30.05
N GLY A 172 -6.29 8.48 -30.60
CA GLY A 172 -5.71 8.29 -31.93
C GLY A 172 -4.19 8.49 -31.99
N VAL A 173 -3.50 8.54 -30.85
CA VAL A 173 -2.04 8.58 -30.82
C VAL A 173 -1.51 7.20 -31.24
N GLN A 174 -0.75 7.17 -32.33
CA GLN A 174 -0.11 5.93 -32.79
C GLN A 174 0.97 5.50 -31.78
N VAL A 175 0.62 4.54 -30.92
CA VAL A 175 1.59 3.87 -30.05
C VAL A 175 2.58 3.13 -30.96
N ARG A 176 3.83 3.61 -31.00
CA ARG A 176 4.90 2.98 -31.77
C ARG A 176 4.97 1.50 -31.39
N LYS A 177 4.69 0.61 -32.35
CA LYS A 177 4.86 -0.83 -32.14
C LYS A 177 6.30 -1.08 -31.67
N PRO A 178 6.52 -1.83 -30.57
CA PRO A 178 7.87 -2.20 -30.18
C PRO A 178 8.53 -2.90 -31.37
N ARG A 179 9.77 -2.51 -31.70
CA ARG A 179 10.53 -3.22 -32.74
C ARG A 179 10.55 -4.70 -32.36
N PRO A 180 10.29 -5.63 -33.30
CA PRO A 180 10.46 -7.04 -33.02
C PRO A 180 11.90 -7.24 -32.52
N VAL A 181 12.04 -7.73 -31.30
CA VAL A 181 13.32 -8.20 -30.81
C VAL A 181 13.57 -9.49 -31.56
N GLU A 182 14.55 -9.47 -32.46
CA GLU A 182 15.00 -10.66 -33.16
C GLU A 182 15.47 -11.65 -32.09
N MET A 183 14.69 -12.70 -31.83
CA MET A 183 15.09 -13.75 -30.90
C MET A 183 16.23 -14.51 -31.56
N VAL A 184 17.46 -14.16 -31.19
CA VAL A 184 18.63 -14.94 -31.56
C VAL A 184 18.46 -16.32 -30.92
N ASP A 185 18.15 -17.30 -31.75
CA ASP A 185 17.97 -18.69 -31.33
C ASP A 185 19.33 -19.22 -30.81
N PRO A 186 19.48 -19.48 -29.50
CA PRO A 186 20.77 -19.85 -28.92
C PRO A 186 21.28 -21.20 -29.43
N VAL A 187 20.45 -21.96 -30.15
CA VAL A 187 20.79 -23.29 -30.67
C VAL A 187 21.59 -23.21 -31.98
N ARG A 188 21.50 -22.11 -32.75
CA ARG A 188 22.16 -21.97 -34.06
C ARG A 188 23.60 -21.42 -34.02
N GLY A 189 24.16 -21.21 -32.83
CA GLY A 189 25.50 -20.64 -32.62
C GLY A 189 26.61 -21.66 -32.34
N ARG A 190 26.43 -22.95 -32.63
CA ARG A 190 27.49 -23.97 -32.55
C ARG A 190 27.86 -24.50 -33.92
#